data_AF-A0A7W1KCL0-F1
#
_entry.id   AF-A0A7W1KCL0-F1
#
_cell.length_a   1.000
_cell.length_b   1.000
_cell.length_c   1.000
_cell.angle_alpha   90.00
_cell.angle_beta   90.00
_cell.angle_gamma   90.00
#
_symmetry.space_group_name_H-M   'P 1'
#
loop_
_entity.id
_entity.type
_entity.pdbx_description
1 polymer ?
#
loop_
_entity_poly.entity_id
_entity_poly.type
_entity_poly.pdbx_seq_one_letter_code
_entity_poly.pdbx_strand_id
1 'polypeptide(L)'
;MPRALLLGVLGLAVGAPAAPAAVDVGDVTVVERNEDGVVASFTVTRTAGILAGDATIAFSTADGSARSPDDYVAAAGSLSFGPLLLGGVQAQQVLVAIKGDSLDEPAETFRLRLSGSAEIGDGEGLATIVDDDPPPVVSVSDAPAAAEAGTATFNVALSSPSGHDVSVAFTTADGSAAEGQDYTARSGTLAIPAGATTAALDVALLADDADEPDESFELRIGSPASATVG
;
A
#
# COMPACT_ATOMS: atom_id res chain seq x y z
N MET A 1 29.06 81.18 8.30
CA MET A 1 29.14 80.96 6.83
C MET A 1 30.13 79.82 6.59
N PRO A 2 29.86 78.76 5.80
CA PRO A 2 28.66 77.94 5.61
C PRO A 2 28.86 76.47 6.10
N ARG A 3 27.75 75.75 6.33
CA ARG A 3 27.68 74.30 6.57
C ARG A 3 27.97 73.54 5.27
N ALA A 4 28.85 72.54 5.30
CA ALA A 4 28.95 71.53 4.25
C ALA A 4 28.16 70.29 4.67
N LEU A 5 27.05 70.06 3.97
CA LEU A 5 26.23 68.86 4.03
C LEU A 5 26.90 67.82 3.12
N LEU A 6 27.52 66.78 3.69
CA LEU A 6 28.00 65.65 2.89
C LEU A 6 26.93 64.56 2.90
N LEU A 7 26.26 64.43 1.74
CA LEU A 7 25.31 63.39 1.40
C LEU A 7 25.93 62.01 1.65
N GLY A 8 25.34 61.23 2.55
CA GLY A 8 25.61 59.81 2.66
C GLY A 8 25.16 59.13 1.38
N VAL A 9 26.11 58.62 0.59
CA VAL A 9 25.82 57.67 -0.48
C VAL A 9 25.39 56.38 0.22
N LEU A 10 24.08 56.13 0.25
CA LEU A 10 23.51 54.85 0.63
C LEU A 10 23.98 53.84 -0.42
N GLY A 11 25.05 53.10 -0.11
CA GLY A 11 25.43 51.95 -0.93
C GLY A 11 24.25 50.99 -0.97
N LEU A 12 23.70 50.74 -2.17
CA LEU A 12 22.82 49.61 -2.36
C LEU A 12 23.62 48.37 -1.95
N ALA A 13 23.24 47.76 -0.82
CA ALA A 13 23.59 46.38 -0.58
C ALA A 13 23.01 45.59 -1.77
N VAL A 14 23.88 45.10 -2.65
CA VAL A 14 23.51 44.04 -3.58
C VAL A 14 23.16 42.87 -2.68
N GLY A 15 21.85 42.64 -2.48
CA GLY A 15 21.36 41.51 -1.71
C GLY A 15 22.02 40.23 -2.22
N ALA A 16 22.26 39.27 -1.33
CA ALA A 16 22.73 37.94 -1.72
C ALA A 16 21.97 37.47 -2.97
N PRO A 17 22.65 36.86 -3.96
CA PRO A 17 21.97 36.40 -5.17
C PRO A 17 20.76 35.56 -4.73
N ALA A 18 19.57 35.90 -5.23
CA ALA A 18 18.38 35.11 -4.99
C ALA A 18 18.70 33.65 -5.34
N ALA A 19 18.30 32.72 -4.46
CA ALA A 19 18.44 31.29 -4.77
C ALA A 19 17.82 31.02 -6.16
N PRO A 20 18.46 30.20 -7.01
CA PRO A 20 17.91 29.90 -8.32
C PRO A 20 16.52 29.27 -8.18
N ALA A 21 15.63 29.56 -9.13
CA ALA A 21 14.27 29.01 -9.12
C ALA A 21 14.35 27.49 -9.30
N ALA A 22 14.03 26.73 -8.26
CA ALA A 22 13.90 25.29 -8.33
C ALA A 22 12.44 24.89 -8.62
N VAL A 23 12.27 23.77 -9.31
CA VAL A 23 10.98 23.09 -9.41
C VAL A 23 11.00 21.88 -8.47
N ASP A 24 9.95 21.80 -7.66
CA ASP A 24 9.73 20.79 -6.63
C ASP A 24 8.38 20.12 -6.87
N VAL A 25 8.27 18.82 -6.62
CA VAL A 25 6.98 18.10 -6.57
C VAL A 25 6.71 17.65 -5.13
N GLY A 26 5.47 17.83 -4.67
CA GLY A 26 5.05 17.34 -3.36
C GLY A 26 4.50 15.92 -3.40
N ASP A 27 4.63 15.21 -2.28
CA ASP A 27 4.00 13.90 -2.04
C ASP A 27 2.47 14.01 -1.94
N VAL A 28 1.79 12.89 -2.17
CA VAL A 28 0.34 12.78 -2.06
C VAL A 28 -0.08 11.46 -1.42
N THR A 29 -1.10 11.51 -0.59
CA THR A 29 -1.80 10.32 -0.09
C THR A 29 -3.24 10.36 -0.57
N VAL A 30 -3.73 9.26 -1.11
CA VAL A 30 -5.08 9.11 -1.62
C VAL A 30 -5.66 7.80 -1.12
N VAL A 31 -6.95 7.81 -0.77
CA VAL A 31 -7.69 6.58 -0.48
C VAL A 31 -8.22 6.04 -1.81
N GLU A 32 -7.99 4.76 -2.07
CA GLU A 32 -8.25 4.10 -3.34
C GLU A 32 -9.69 4.23 -3.79
N ARG A 33 -10.63 3.80 -2.95
CA ARG A 33 -12.07 3.64 -3.22
C ARG A 33 -12.38 2.74 -4.42
N ASN A 34 -13.52 2.08 -4.36
CA ASN A 34 -13.96 1.14 -5.39
C ASN A 34 -14.65 1.83 -6.61
N GLU A 35 -14.61 3.17 -6.70
CA GLU A 35 -15.31 3.95 -7.73
C GLU A 35 -14.32 4.58 -8.72
N ASP A 36 -14.66 4.58 -10.01
CA ASP A 36 -13.91 5.31 -11.03
C ASP A 36 -13.83 6.81 -10.72
N GLY A 37 -12.68 7.42 -10.99
CA GLY A 37 -12.49 8.88 -10.95
C GLY A 37 -11.67 9.39 -9.76
N VAL A 38 -11.18 8.49 -8.91
CA VAL A 38 -10.16 8.83 -7.91
C VAL A 38 -8.85 9.21 -8.60
N VAL A 39 -8.23 10.30 -8.13
CA VAL A 39 -6.98 10.82 -8.68
C VAL A 39 -6.00 11.17 -7.58
N ALA A 40 -4.74 10.79 -7.76
CA ALA A 40 -3.61 11.37 -7.05
C ALA A 40 -3.27 12.72 -7.69
N SER A 41 -3.35 13.81 -6.92
CA SER A 41 -3.08 15.17 -7.38
C SER A 41 -1.74 15.67 -6.86
N PHE A 42 -0.69 15.52 -7.67
CA PHE A 42 0.64 16.03 -7.36
C PHE A 42 0.68 17.53 -7.61
N THR A 43 1.15 18.29 -6.61
CA THR A 43 1.41 19.72 -6.76
C THR A 43 2.87 19.94 -7.14
N VAL A 44 3.11 20.40 -8.37
CA VAL A 44 4.43 20.78 -8.87
C VAL A 44 4.59 22.29 -8.72
N THR A 45 5.52 22.68 -7.87
CA THR A 45 5.75 24.06 -7.44
C THR A 45 7.06 24.56 -8.02
N ARG A 46 7.06 25.76 -8.57
CA ARG A 46 8.27 26.49 -8.93
C ARG A 46 8.51 27.61 -7.93
N THR A 47 9.61 27.53 -7.20
CA THR A 47 9.99 28.51 -6.17
C THR A 47 10.62 29.77 -6.78
N ALA A 48 10.63 30.85 -6.00
CA ALA A 48 10.97 32.18 -6.49
C ALA A 48 12.44 32.31 -6.91
N GLY A 49 12.66 32.68 -8.17
CA GLY A 49 13.91 33.19 -8.72
C GLY A 49 13.59 33.98 -9.99
N ILE A 50 14.40 35.00 -10.31
CA ILE A 50 14.21 35.75 -11.57
C ILE A 50 14.63 34.83 -12.71
N LEU A 51 13.65 34.26 -13.42
CA LEU A 51 13.92 33.56 -14.67
C LEU A 51 13.64 34.48 -15.86
N ALA A 52 14.64 34.62 -16.72
CA ALA A 52 14.49 35.23 -18.02
C ALA A 52 13.91 34.20 -19.00
N GLY A 53 12.63 33.82 -18.84
CA GLY A 53 11.90 32.97 -19.80
C GLY A 53 10.98 31.92 -19.20
N ASP A 54 10.27 31.23 -20.10
CA ASP A 54 9.43 30.07 -19.80
C ASP A 54 10.31 28.86 -19.41
N ALA A 55 9.80 28.03 -18.51
CA ALA A 55 10.41 26.75 -18.15
C ALA A 55 9.45 25.60 -18.48
N THR A 56 9.93 24.60 -19.22
CA THR A 56 9.18 23.37 -19.49
C THR A 56 9.77 22.24 -18.65
N ILE A 57 8.91 21.59 -17.88
CA ILE A 57 9.25 20.43 -17.04
C ILE A 57 8.50 19.24 -17.59
N ALA A 58 9.21 18.19 -18.00
CA ALA A 58 8.60 16.92 -18.32
C ALA A 58 8.34 16.13 -17.02
N PHE A 59 7.30 15.31 -17.04
CA PHE A 59 7.02 14.38 -15.96
C PHE A 59 6.67 12.99 -16.51
N SER A 60 6.91 11.97 -15.69
CA SER A 60 6.45 10.60 -15.92
C SER A 60 6.25 9.89 -14.60
N THR A 61 5.22 9.06 -14.50
CA THR A 61 5.06 8.15 -13.38
C THR A 61 6.04 6.98 -13.44
N ALA A 62 6.39 6.43 -12.30
CA ALA A 62 7.20 5.23 -12.16
C ALA A 62 6.61 4.33 -11.08
N ASP A 63 6.53 3.03 -11.40
CA ASP A 63 6.04 1.99 -10.49
C ASP A 63 6.81 1.94 -9.16
N GLY A 64 6.08 1.57 -8.11
CA GLY A 64 6.63 1.17 -6.82
C GLY A 64 6.09 -0.21 -6.43
N SER A 65 5.40 -0.29 -5.29
CA SER A 65 4.55 -1.46 -5.02
C SER A 65 3.33 -1.42 -5.93
N ALA A 66 2.70 -0.25 -6.06
CA ALA A 66 1.67 0.03 -7.05
C ALA A 66 2.27 0.03 -8.47
N ARG A 67 1.60 -0.67 -9.38
CA ARG A 67 1.93 -0.94 -10.77
C ARG A 67 0.84 -0.45 -11.71
N SER A 68 1.25 0.07 -12.85
CA SER A 68 0.33 0.36 -13.93
C SER A 68 0.20 -0.84 -14.89
N PRO A 69 -1.01 -1.18 -15.37
CA PRO A 69 -2.28 -0.45 -15.22
C PRO A 69 -3.15 -0.88 -14.04
N ASP A 70 -2.67 -1.77 -13.16
CA ASP A 70 -3.49 -2.45 -12.16
C ASP A 70 -3.95 -1.48 -11.06
N ASP A 71 -3.05 -0.68 -10.48
CA ASP A 71 -3.33 0.17 -9.30
C ASP A 71 -3.43 1.66 -9.68
N TYR A 72 -2.83 2.04 -10.81
CA TYR A 72 -2.91 3.39 -11.35
C TYR A 72 -2.69 3.41 -12.87
N VAL A 73 -3.13 4.49 -13.52
CA VAL A 73 -2.87 4.70 -14.96
C VAL A 73 -1.59 5.52 -15.14
N ALA A 74 -0.58 4.93 -15.79
CA ALA A 74 0.68 5.61 -16.06
C ALA A 74 0.45 6.92 -16.82
N ALA A 75 1.06 7.99 -16.31
CA ALA A 75 0.92 9.34 -16.84
C ALA A 75 2.30 9.92 -17.18
N ALA A 76 2.41 10.55 -18.34
CA ALA A 76 3.58 11.31 -18.73
C ALA A 76 3.16 12.55 -19.53
N GLY A 77 3.97 13.60 -19.46
CA GLY A 77 3.64 14.86 -20.12
C GLY A 77 4.63 15.97 -19.81
N SER A 78 4.19 17.21 -19.98
CA SER A 78 4.99 18.39 -19.66
C SER A 78 4.15 19.50 -19.05
N LEU A 79 4.72 20.19 -18.06
CA LEU A 79 4.19 21.42 -17.47
C LEU A 79 4.97 22.62 -18.02
N SER A 80 4.26 23.73 -18.26
CA SER A 80 4.88 24.99 -18.71
C SER A 80 4.70 26.07 -17.66
N PHE A 81 5.80 26.57 -17.12
CA PHE A 81 5.83 27.66 -16.14
C PHE A 81 6.28 28.95 -16.82
N GLY A 82 5.40 29.96 -16.83
CA GLY A 82 5.71 31.28 -17.39
C GLY A 82 6.71 32.10 -16.55
N PRO A 83 7.11 33.29 -17.01
CA PRO A 83 8.08 34.12 -16.31
C PRO A 83 7.54 34.64 -14.96
N LEU A 84 8.43 34.77 -13.97
CA LEU A 84 8.16 35.34 -12.64
C LEU A 84 8.74 36.76 -12.55
N LEU A 85 8.06 37.73 -13.16
CA LEU A 85 8.58 39.10 -13.32
C LEU A 85 8.66 39.93 -12.03
N LEU A 86 8.04 39.49 -10.93
CA LEU A 86 7.99 40.19 -9.65
C LEU A 86 8.43 39.31 -8.45
N GLY A 87 9.07 38.16 -8.71
CA GLY A 87 9.21 37.10 -7.72
C GLY A 87 7.87 36.40 -7.43
N GLY A 88 7.91 35.28 -6.69
CA GLY A 88 6.71 34.52 -6.31
C GLY A 88 6.82 33.02 -6.61
N VAL A 89 5.75 32.31 -6.31
CA VAL A 89 5.62 30.86 -6.48
C VAL A 89 4.55 30.58 -7.54
N GLN A 90 4.82 29.67 -8.47
CA GLN A 90 3.81 29.11 -9.37
C GLN A 90 3.59 27.64 -9.03
N ALA A 91 2.35 27.18 -9.10
CA ALA A 91 2.00 25.78 -8.90
C ALA A 91 1.13 25.27 -10.04
N GLN A 92 1.36 24.03 -10.44
CA GLN A 92 0.51 23.28 -11.37
C GLN A 92 0.24 21.88 -10.81
N GLN A 93 -0.86 21.28 -11.25
CA GLN A 93 -1.24 19.94 -10.85
C GLN A 93 -0.90 18.93 -11.95
N VAL A 94 -0.42 17.77 -11.54
CA VAL A 94 -0.44 16.55 -12.34
C VAL A 94 -1.44 15.60 -11.71
N LEU A 95 -2.46 15.23 -12.47
CA LEU A 95 -3.50 14.29 -12.03
C LEU A 95 -3.16 12.91 -12.58
N VAL A 96 -3.03 11.93 -11.70
CA VAL A 96 -2.82 10.52 -12.04
C VAL A 96 -4.06 9.75 -11.60
N ALA A 97 -4.72 9.03 -12.51
CA ALA A 97 -5.89 8.24 -12.17
C ALA A 97 -5.48 7.01 -11.34
N ILE A 98 -6.17 6.81 -10.21
CA ILE A 98 -6.06 5.62 -9.38
C ILE A 98 -7.05 4.59 -9.89
N LYS A 99 -6.65 3.32 -9.85
CA LYS A 99 -7.51 2.19 -10.13
C LYS A 99 -7.87 1.56 -8.82
N GLY A 100 -9.16 1.63 -8.52
CA GLY A 100 -9.70 1.03 -7.32
C GLY A 100 -10.40 -0.28 -7.62
N ASP A 101 -10.34 -1.21 -6.69
CA ASP A 101 -11.14 -2.43 -6.73
C ASP A 101 -11.84 -2.75 -5.40
N SER A 102 -11.97 -4.01 -5.01
CA SER A 102 -12.63 -4.44 -3.76
C SER A 102 -11.77 -5.43 -2.97
N LEU A 103 -10.47 -5.47 -3.24
CA LEU A 103 -9.50 -6.38 -2.66
C LEU A 103 -8.85 -5.70 -1.46
N ASP A 104 -9.09 -6.23 -0.25
CA ASP A 104 -8.34 -5.78 0.94
C ASP A 104 -6.85 -6.06 0.74
N GLU A 105 -6.03 -5.00 0.75
CA GLU A 105 -4.62 -5.06 0.37
C GLU A 105 -3.74 -4.05 1.14
N PRO A 106 -2.41 -4.23 1.17
CA PRO A 106 -1.54 -3.26 1.83
C PRO A 106 -1.58 -1.92 1.13
N ALA A 107 -1.38 -0.82 1.88
CA ALA A 107 -1.16 0.47 1.25
C ALA A 107 0.06 0.43 0.31
N GLU A 108 -0.12 0.98 -0.89
CA GLU A 108 0.84 0.88 -1.97
C GLU A 108 1.41 2.24 -2.38
N THR A 109 2.52 2.23 -3.14
CA THR A 109 3.16 3.47 -3.59
C THR A 109 3.61 3.43 -5.04
N PHE A 110 3.55 4.58 -5.69
CA PHE A 110 4.21 4.88 -6.96
C PHE A 110 4.82 6.29 -6.90
N ARG A 111 5.61 6.69 -7.91
CA ARG A 111 6.26 8.02 -7.94
C ARG A 111 5.88 8.83 -9.17
N LEU A 112 5.81 10.14 -9.02
CA LEU A 112 5.88 11.10 -10.13
C LEU A 112 7.31 11.65 -10.22
N ARG A 113 7.97 11.47 -11.35
CA ARG A 113 9.33 11.96 -11.60
C ARG A 113 9.33 13.17 -12.49
N LEU A 114 10.03 14.23 -12.09
CA LEU A 114 10.28 15.42 -12.90
C LEU A 114 11.59 15.29 -13.67
N SER A 115 11.65 15.87 -14.86
CA SER A 115 12.86 16.01 -15.65
C SER A 115 12.79 17.27 -16.52
N GLY A 116 13.93 17.81 -16.93
CA GLY A 116 13.98 19.01 -17.76
C GLY A 116 15.28 19.77 -17.63
N SER A 117 15.33 20.93 -18.28
CA SER A 117 16.49 21.83 -18.26
C SER A 117 16.47 22.86 -17.13
N ALA A 118 15.36 22.98 -16.41
CA ALA A 118 15.29 23.81 -15.21
C ALA A 118 16.03 23.13 -14.05
N GLU A 119 16.39 23.92 -13.03
CA GLU A 119 16.85 23.37 -11.77
C GLU A 119 15.69 22.65 -11.07
N ILE A 120 15.92 21.40 -10.69
CA ILE A 120 14.97 20.56 -9.96
C ILE A 120 15.51 20.44 -8.53
N GLY A 121 14.71 20.89 -7.55
CA GLY A 121 15.03 20.72 -6.14
C GLY A 121 14.62 19.32 -5.72
N ASP A 122 13.33 19.12 -5.49
CA ASP A 122 12.71 17.82 -5.35
C ASP A 122 12.09 17.32 -6.66
N GLY A 123 12.70 16.28 -7.23
CA GLY A 123 12.28 15.70 -8.51
C GLY A 123 11.37 14.49 -8.39
N GLU A 124 11.10 13.98 -7.20
CA GLU A 124 10.32 12.76 -7.01
C GLU A 124 9.20 12.96 -5.98
N GLY A 125 7.96 13.01 -6.44
CA GLY A 125 6.79 12.99 -5.56
C GLY A 125 6.35 11.55 -5.33
N LEU A 126 6.25 11.12 -4.08
CA LEU A 126 5.69 9.84 -3.70
C LEU A 126 4.15 9.93 -3.63
N ALA A 127 3.45 9.06 -4.35
CA ALA A 127 2.04 8.79 -4.08
C ALA A 127 1.93 7.57 -3.18
N THR A 128 1.07 7.66 -2.16
CA THR A 128 0.61 6.51 -1.36
C THR A 128 -0.87 6.29 -1.63
N ILE A 129 -1.23 5.10 -2.10
CA ILE A 129 -2.60 4.62 -2.28
C ILE A 129 -2.94 3.86 -1.00
N VAL A 130 -3.98 4.29 -0.30
CA VAL A 130 -4.44 3.69 0.94
C VAL A 130 -5.69 2.87 0.64
N ASP A 131 -5.61 1.57 0.91
CA ASP A 131 -6.73 0.65 0.85
C ASP A 131 -7.85 1.05 1.84
N ASP A 132 -9.10 0.92 1.40
CA ASP A 132 -10.31 1.11 2.21
C ASP A 132 -11.28 -0.07 2.16
N ASP A 133 -10.83 -1.22 1.67
CA ASP A 133 -11.63 -2.43 1.59
C ASP A 133 -11.71 -3.23 2.89
N PRO A 134 -12.83 -3.93 3.13
CA PRO A 134 -12.99 -4.73 4.34
C PRO A 134 -12.17 -6.03 4.24
N PRO A 135 -11.53 -6.46 5.34
CA PRO A 135 -10.78 -7.71 5.34
C PRO A 135 -11.71 -8.92 5.18
N PRO A 136 -11.22 -10.04 4.61
CA PRO A 136 -12.02 -11.24 4.42
C PRO A 136 -12.43 -11.89 5.75
N VAL A 137 -13.43 -12.76 5.68
CA VAL A 137 -13.89 -13.59 6.80
C VAL A 137 -13.29 -15.00 6.67
N VAL A 138 -12.68 -15.51 7.74
CA VAL A 138 -12.18 -16.88 7.87
C VAL A 138 -13.31 -17.80 8.31
N SER A 139 -13.45 -18.94 7.64
CA SER A 139 -14.34 -20.04 7.99
C SER A 139 -13.60 -21.37 7.96
N VAL A 140 -14.09 -22.35 8.71
CA VAL A 140 -13.57 -23.72 8.71
C VAL A 140 -14.73 -24.66 8.42
N SER A 141 -14.51 -25.61 7.50
CA SER A 141 -15.45 -26.71 7.27
C SER A 141 -15.04 -27.93 8.08
N ASP A 142 -16.03 -28.70 8.53
CA ASP A 142 -15.79 -30.00 9.16
C ASP A 142 -14.98 -30.90 8.21
N ALA A 143 -13.99 -31.60 8.77
CA ALA A 143 -13.28 -32.62 8.03
C ALA A 143 -14.24 -33.78 7.69
N PRO A 144 -14.20 -34.31 6.47
CA PRO A 144 -14.90 -35.56 6.17
C PRO A 144 -14.44 -36.68 7.10
N ALA A 145 -15.34 -37.61 7.41
CA ALA A 145 -14.97 -38.82 8.15
C ALA A 145 -13.84 -39.56 7.42
N ALA A 146 -12.83 -39.96 8.17
CA ALA A 146 -11.67 -40.68 7.68
C ALA A 146 -11.43 -41.91 8.57
N ALA A 147 -10.93 -42.97 7.98
CA ALA A 147 -10.57 -44.18 8.71
C ALA A 147 -9.26 -43.98 9.50
N GLU A 148 -9.07 -44.79 10.53
CA GLU A 148 -7.80 -44.94 11.24
C GLU A 148 -6.61 -45.16 10.30
N ALA A 149 -5.43 -44.76 10.76
CA ALA A 149 -4.21 -44.63 9.96
C ALA A 149 -4.32 -43.69 8.74
N GLY A 150 -5.45 -42.97 8.61
CA GLY A 150 -5.69 -41.94 7.62
C GLY A 150 -5.36 -40.54 8.12
N THR A 151 -5.96 -39.56 7.44
CA THR A 151 -5.80 -38.13 7.74
C THR A 151 -7.17 -37.48 7.78
N ALA A 152 -7.45 -36.72 8.84
CA ALA A 152 -8.54 -35.76 8.86
C ALA A 152 -8.02 -34.42 8.30
N THR A 153 -8.59 -33.99 7.18
CA THR A 153 -8.21 -32.74 6.51
C THR A 153 -9.28 -31.68 6.73
N PHE A 154 -8.93 -30.64 7.51
CA PHE A 154 -9.76 -29.46 7.68
C PHE A 154 -9.45 -28.44 6.58
N ASN A 155 -10.50 -27.90 5.96
CA ASN A 155 -10.35 -26.81 4.99
C ASN A 155 -10.66 -25.48 5.67
N VAL A 156 -9.66 -24.60 5.75
CA VAL A 156 -9.79 -23.22 6.23
C VAL A 156 -9.90 -22.30 5.02
N ALA A 157 -10.94 -21.50 4.95
CA ALA A 157 -11.30 -20.71 3.78
C ALA A 157 -11.56 -19.23 4.11
N LEU A 158 -11.20 -18.35 3.19
CA LEU A 158 -11.52 -16.93 3.17
C LEU A 158 -12.80 -16.69 2.34
N SER A 159 -13.61 -15.71 2.74
CA SER A 159 -14.81 -15.28 2.00
C SER A 159 -14.50 -14.66 0.63
N SER A 160 -13.31 -14.10 0.49
CA SER A 160 -12.77 -13.44 -0.70
C SER A 160 -11.25 -13.50 -0.67
N PRO A 161 -10.55 -13.32 -1.81
CA PRO A 161 -9.11 -13.08 -1.80
C PRO A 161 -8.75 -11.83 -0.98
N SER A 162 -7.49 -11.74 -0.56
CA SER A 162 -6.87 -10.56 0.04
C SER A 162 -5.45 -10.41 -0.51
N GLY A 163 -4.98 -9.17 -0.67
CA GLY A 163 -3.58 -8.83 -0.96
C GLY A 163 -2.66 -9.05 0.24
N HIS A 164 -3.21 -9.31 1.43
CA HIS A 164 -2.44 -9.68 2.62
C HIS A 164 -2.27 -11.20 2.75
N ASP A 165 -1.14 -11.62 3.33
CA ASP A 165 -1.04 -12.96 3.90
C ASP A 165 -1.96 -13.04 5.13
N VAL A 166 -2.93 -13.95 5.12
CA VAL A 166 -3.79 -14.21 6.27
C VAL A 166 -3.20 -15.31 7.13
N SER A 167 -3.16 -15.10 8.45
CA SER A 167 -2.67 -16.10 9.39
C SER A 167 -3.71 -16.42 10.46
N VAL A 168 -3.91 -17.71 10.74
CA VAL A 168 -4.93 -18.23 11.67
C VAL A 168 -4.25 -19.13 12.68
N ALA A 169 -4.25 -18.74 13.96
CA ALA A 169 -3.83 -19.63 15.03
C ALA A 169 -4.82 -20.79 15.16
N PHE A 170 -4.35 -21.99 15.41
CA PHE A 170 -5.21 -23.16 15.58
C PHE A 170 -4.70 -24.11 16.66
N THR A 171 -5.62 -24.90 17.21
CA THR A 171 -5.33 -26.05 18.09
C THR A 171 -6.39 -27.11 17.89
N THR A 172 -6.00 -28.37 17.89
CA THR A 172 -6.94 -29.49 18.05
C THR A 172 -7.35 -29.62 19.52
N ALA A 173 -8.51 -30.22 19.76
CA ALA A 173 -8.99 -30.55 21.10
C ALA A 173 -9.79 -31.85 21.07
N ASP A 174 -9.72 -32.61 22.16
CA ASP A 174 -10.44 -33.87 22.31
C ASP A 174 -11.96 -33.67 22.21
N GLY A 175 -12.61 -34.66 21.62
CA GLY A 175 -14.05 -34.85 21.67
C GLY A 175 -14.36 -36.19 22.35
N SER A 176 -14.90 -37.15 21.59
CA SER A 176 -14.86 -38.56 22.03
C SER A 176 -13.53 -39.23 21.70
N ALA A 177 -12.87 -38.79 20.62
CA ALA A 177 -11.50 -39.16 20.29
C ALA A 177 -10.51 -38.38 21.19
N ALA A 178 -9.51 -39.08 21.69
CA ALA A 178 -8.47 -38.60 22.60
C ALA A 178 -7.10 -38.47 21.91
N GLU A 179 -6.42 -37.35 22.18
CA GLU A 179 -5.06 -37.11 21.72
C GLU A 179 -4.09 -38.25 22.12
N GLY A 180 -3.29 -38.69 21.16
CA GLY A 180 -2.24 -39.68 21.35
C GLY A 180 -2.74 -41.13 21.38
N GLN A 181 -4.05 -41.34 21.39
CA GLN A 181 -4.68 -42.64 21.15
C GLN A 181 -5.28 -42.69 19.75
N ASP A 182 -6.11 -41.69 19.40
CA ASP A 182 -6.96 -41.73 18.20
C ASP A 182 -6.48 -40.74 17.13
N TYR A 183 -5.83 -39.66 17.55
CA TYR A 183 -5.24 -38.68 16.63
C TYR A 183 -3.97 -38.03 17.22
N THR A 184 -3.11 -37.51 16.35
CA THR A 184 -1.95 -36.71 16.75
C THR A 184 -2.36 -35.25 16.88
N ALA A 185 -2.40 -34.69 18.09
CA ALA A 185 -2.76 -33.29 18.26
C ALA A 185 -1.82 -32.35 17.51
N ARG A 186 -2.39 -31.25 17.04
CA ARG A 186 -1.66 -30.17 16.38
C ARG A 186 -2.08 -28.83 16.95
N SER A 187 -1.10 -27.95 17.05
CA SER A 187 -1.32 -26.52 17.25
C SER A 187 -0.31 -25.72 16.46
N GLY A 188 -0.61 -24.46 16.20
CA GLY A 188 0.29 -23.57 15.47
C GLY A 188 -0.44 -22.44 14.77
N THR A 189 0.15 -21.99 13.66
CA THR A 189 -0.42 -20.96 12.79
C THR A 189 -0.51 -21.50 11.37
N LEU A 190 -1.70 -21.47 10.79
CA LEU A 190 -1.95 -21.76 9.39
C LEU A 190 -1.87 -20.45 8.60
N ALA A 191 -1.16 -20.44 7.48
CA ALA A 191 -1.07 -19.29 6.60
C ALA A 191 -1.85 -19.54 5.30
N ILE A 192 -2.63 -18.56 4.88
CA ILE A 192 -3.26 -18.46 3.55
C ILE A 192 -2.53 -17.31 2.85
N PRO A 193 -1.62 -17.59 1.89
CA PRO A 193 -0.85 -16.55 1.22
C PRO A 193 -1.75 -15.56 0.46
N ALA A 194 -1.25 -14.33 0.27
CA ALA A 194 -1.93 -13.31 -0.55
C ALA A 194 -2.39 -13.88 -1.90
N GLY A 195 -3.63 -13.54 -2.27
CA GLY A 195 -4.32 -14.03 -3.47
C GLY A 195 -4.89 -15.45 -3.37
N ALA A 196 -4.51 -16.25 -2.37
CA ALA A 196 -5.15 -17.54 -2.10
C ALA A 196 -6.41 -17.37 -1.24
N THR A 197 -7.36 -18.29 -1.36
CA THR A 197 -8.60 -18.27 -0.57
C THR A 197 -8.75 -19.47 0.35
N THR A 198 -7.85 -20.45 0.29
CA THR A 198 -7.94 -21.66 1.11
C THR A 198 -6.57 -22.16 1.55
N ALA A 199 -6.54 -22.84 2.70
CA ALA A 199 -5.45 -23.68 3.13
C ALA A 199 -5.97 -24.92 3.84
N ALA A 200 -5.31 -26.05 3.60
CA ALA A 200 -5.64 -27.32 4.24
C ALA A 200 -4.82 -27.51 5.53
N LEU A 201 -5.47 -28.01 6.58
CA LEU A 201 -4.82 -28.48 7.79
C LEU A 201 -5.07 -29.98 7.97
N ASP A 202 -4.00 -30.74 7.83
CA ASP A 202 -4.01 -32.20 8.00
C ASP A 202 -3.71 -32.59 9.44
N VAL A 203 -4.54 -33.46 10.02
CA VAL A 203 -4.35 -34.08 11.33
C VAL A 203 -4.27 -35.59 11.12
N ALA A 204 -3.17 -36.21 11.56
CA ALA A 204 -2.97 -37.63 11.42
C ALA A 204 -3.86 -38.40 12.39
N LEU A 205 -4.58 -39.40 11.88
CA LEU A 205 -5.34 -40.35 12.67
C LEU A 205 -4.45 -41.53 13.02
N LEU A 206 -4.54 -41.97 14.27
CA LEU A 206 -3.83 -43.12 14.77
C LEU A 206 -4.68 -44.38 14.51
N ALA A 207 -4.09 -45.55 14.65
CA ALA A 207 -4.78 -46.82 14.44
C ALA A 207 -4.40 -47.77 15.56
N ASP A 208 -5.36 -48.60 15.95
CA ASP A 208 -5.11 -49.73 16.83
C ASP A 208 -5.95 -50.97 16.46
N ASP A 209 -6.00 -51.96 17.36
CA ASP A 209 -6.69 -53.23 17.12
C ASP A 209 -8.06 -53.31 17.83
N ALA A 210 -8.49 -52.23 18.50
CA ALA A 210 -9.76 -52.16 19.20
C ALA A 210 -10.92 -51.94 18.22
N ASP A 211 -12.10 -52.46 18.56
CA ASP A 211 -13.34 -52.15 17.85
C ASP A 211 -14.06 -51.05 18.65
N GLU A 212 -14.03 -49.84 18.10
CA GLU A 212 -14.53 -48.63 18.75
C GLU A 212 -15.70 -48.04 17.95
N PRO A 213 -16.63 -47.31 18.60
CA PRO A 213 -17.66 -46.57 17.89
C PRO A 213 -17.06 -45.41 17.09
N ASP A 214 -17.85 -44.80 16.19
CA ASP A 214 -17.42 -43.55 15.51
C ASP A 214 -17.11 -42.45 16.54
N GLU A 215 -15.96 -41.81 16.36
CA GLU A 215 -15.46 -40.79 17.26
C GLU A 215 -15.24 -39.42 16.59
N SER A 216 -15.11 -38.37 17.40
CA SER A 216 -14.84 -37.01 16.92
C SER A 216 -13.84 -36.27 17.80
N PHE A 217 -13.13 -35.32 17.19
CA PHE A 217 -12.32 -34.30 17.84
C PHE A 217 -12.57 -32.95 17.17
N GLU A 218 -12.14 -31.86 17.81
CA GLU A 218 -12.40 -30.50 17.34
C GLU A 218 -11.14 -29.84 16.76
N LEU A 219 -11.31 -29.02 15.73
CA LEU A 219 -10.35 -27.97 15.37
C LEU A 219 -10.86 -26.63 15.89
N ARG A 220 -10.07 -25.97 16.73
CA ARG A 220 -10.37 -24.62 17.24
C ARG A 220 -9.44 -23.61 16.58
N ILE A 221 -10.03 -22.54 16.06
CA ILE A 221 -9.29 -21.40 15.49
C ILE A 221 -9.29 -20.21 16.45
N GLY A 222 -8.18 -19.48 16.48
CA GLY A 222 -8.06 -18.20 17.16
C GLY A 222 -8.43 -17.03 16.25
N SER A 223 -8.29 -15.81 16.78
CA SER A 223 -8.44 -14.60 15.98
C SER A 223 -7.37 -14.55 14.87
N PRO A 224 -7.76 -14.40 13.60
CA PRO A 224 -6.81 -14.30 12.51
C PRO A 224 -6.20 -12.90 12.44
N ALA A 225 -5.03 -12.80 11.81
CA ALA A 225 -4.46 -11.52 11.38
C ALA A 225 -4.84 -11.25 9.91
N SER A 226 -5.11 -9.98 9.58
CA SER A 226 -5.57 -9.54 8.25
C SER A 226 -6.87 -10.20 7.76
N ALA A 227 -7.70 -10.65 8.70
CA ALA A 227 -9.02 -11.21 8.44
C ALA A 227 -9.89 -11.11 9.70
N THR A 228 -11.15 -11.53 9.62
CA THR A 228 -12.06 -11.69 10.77
C THR A 228 -12.54 -13.14 10.90
N VAL A 229 -13.08 -13.54 12.05
CA VAL A 229 -13.66 -14.89 12.25
C VAL A 229 -15.14 -14.87 11.84
N GLY A 230 -15.57 -15.88 11.07
CA GLY A 230 -16.96 -16.10 10.64
C GLY A 230 -17.78 -16.99 11.54
#